data_AF-A0A1V9XXF0-F1
#
_entry.id   AF-A0A1V9XXF0-F1
#
_cell.length_a   1.000
_cell.length_b   1.000
_cell.length_c   1.000
_cell.angle_alpha   90.00
_cell.angle_beta   90.00
_cell.angle_gamma   90.00
#
_symmetry.space_group_name_H-M   'P 1'
#
loop_
_entity.id
_entity.type
_entity.pdbx_description
1 polymer ?
#
loop_
_entity_poly.entity_id
_entity_poly.type
_entity_poly.pdbx_seq_one_letter_code
_entity_poly.pdbx_strand_id
1 'polypeptide(L)'
;MKLIAFIVVAATLLQKQAVSKLLPLIVWHGLNDHCSGSAGKIIAILTKFVKDLYVHCIRITDSGSDSDEKSASVWHNTNTQLDRACEAVSRDEKLKNGFNALGISQGGLLLRALIQKCPPSEVNNFVTLSSPHQGVYGIPNCEKIFPAFMCKWLKQVLYPHGYQNWIQGIAAPIQYWHDPYSEQAFQRKSTFLAEYNNEKMRINKCPKEMYKENFLK
;
A
#
# COMPACT_ATOMS: atom_id res chain seq x y z
N MET A 1 13.83 57.80 4.71
CA MET A 1 14.21 56.56 5.44
C MET A 1 13.03 55.73 5.95
N LYS A 2 11.97 56.31 6.53
CA LYS A 2 10.84 55.54 7.10
C LYS A 2 9.98 54.77 6.08
N LEU A 3 9.82 55.30 4.85
CA LEU A 3 9.03 54.65 3.80
C LEU A 3 9.70 53.39 3.22
N ILE A 4 11.03 53.41 3.09
CA ILE A 4 11.83 52.27 2.57
C ILE A 4 11.78 51.11 3.58
N ALA A 5 11.91 51.40 4.88
CA ALA A 5 11.76 50.39 5.92
C ALA A 5 10.38 49.72 5.90
N PHE A 6 9.31 50.49 5.64
CA PHE A 6 7.95 49.97 5.55
C PHE A 6 7.73 49.07 4.33
N ILE A 7 8.32 49.43 3.18
CA ILE A 7 8.27 48.62 1.95
C ILE A 7 9.06 47.31 2.12
N VAL A 8 10.23 47.34 2.76
CA VAL A 8 11.04 46.15 3.04
C VAL A 8 10.35 45.21 4.04
N VAL A 9 9.69 45.75 5.07
CA VAL A 9 8.89 44.97 6.03
C VAL A 9 7.65 44.37 5.34
N ALA A 10 6.96 45.12 4.48
CA ALA A 10 5.83 44.60 3.71
C ALA A 10 6.26 43.53 2.68
N ALA A 11 7.40 43.70 2.00
CA ALA A 11 7.95 42.72 1.08
C ALA A 11 8.42 41.43 1.78
N THR A 12 8.99 41.54 2.98
CA THR A 12 9.37 40.37 3.80
C THR A 12 8.17 39.66 4.42
N LEU A 13 7.08 40.38 4.72
CA LEU A 13 5.80 39.78 5.13
C LEU A 13 5.09 39.06 3.97
N LEU A 14 5.21 39.56 2.74
CA LEU A 14 4.67 38.91 1.52
C LEU A 14 5.49 37.68 1.08
N GLN A 15 6.78 37.59 1.41
CA GLN A 15 7.63 36.43 1.10
C GLN A 15 7.37 35.19 1.98
N LYS A 16 6.57 35.31 3.05
CA LYS A 16 6.33 34.23 4.02
C LYS A 16 4.92 33.63 4.02
N GLN A 17 4.13 33.84 2.96
CA GLN A 17 3.11 32.84 2.65
C GLN A 17 3.79 31.73 1.85
N ALA A 18 4.27 30.71 2.56
CA ALA A 18 4.59 29.45 1.94
C ALA A 18 3.34 29.00 1.19
N VAL A 19 3.37 29.10 -0.14
CA VAL A 19 2.39 28.40 -0.98
C VAL A 19 2.53 26.95 -0.56
N SER A 20 1.51 26.42 0.10
CA SER A 20 1.43 25.00 0.40
C SER A 20 1.65 24.26 -0.91
N LYS A 21 2.83 23.64 -1.06
CA LYS A 21 3.18 22.91 -2.27
C LYS A 21 2.19 21.76 -2.38
N LEU A 22 1.38 21.75 -3.43
CA LEU A 22 0.47 20.65 -3.69
C LEU A 22 1.30 19.40 -3.95
N LEU A 23 1.33 18.48 -2.98
CA LEU A 23 2.02 17.21 -3.12
C LEU A 23 1.19 16.25 -3.98
N PRO A 24 1.84 15.45 -4.84
CA PRO A 24 1.20 14.34 -5.53
C PRO A 24 0.50 13.36 -4.60
N LEU A 25 -0.37 12.54 -5.17
CA LEU A 25 -1.02 11.43 -4.49
C LEU A 25 -0.66 10.10 -5.16
N ILE A 26 -0.07 9.18 -4.41
CA ILE A 26 -0.01 7.77 -4.79
C ILE A 26 -1.30 7.08 -4.33
N VAL A 27 -1.91 6.30 -5.22
CA VAL A 27 -3.08 5.46 -4.90
C VAL A 27 -2.78 4.00 -5.18
N TRP A 28 -3.07 3.12 -4.23
CA TRP A 28 -3.05 1.67 -4.44
C TRP A 28 -4.43 1.08 -4.19
N HIS A 29 -5.01 0.48 -5.24
CA HIS A 29 -6.32 -0.15 -5.18
C HIS A 29 -6.33 -1.48 -4.41
N GLY A 30 -7.53 -1.98 -4.15
CA GLY A 30 -7.75 -3.23 -3.43
C GLY A 30 -7.75 -4.47 -4.33
N LEU A 31 -8.12 -5.59 -3.70
CA LEU A 31 -8.31 -6.89 -4.36
C LEU A 31 -9.38 -6.81 -5.47
N ASN A 32 -9.10 -7.40 -6.63
CA ASN A 32 -9.99 -7.47 -7.79
C ASN A 32 -10.47 -6.09 -8.29
N ASP A 33 -9.64 -5.06 -8.11
CA ASP A 33 -9.90 -3.69 -8.57
C ASP A 33 -8.75 -3.20 -9.49
N HIS A 34 -8.85 -1.96 -9.96
CA HIS A 34 -7.86 -1.31 -10.85
C HIS A 34 -8.03 0.22 -10.82
N CYS A 35 -7.13 0.95 -11.48
CA CYS A 35 -7.12 2.42 -11.49
C CYS A 35 -8.32 3.10 -12.15
N SER A 36 -9.06 2.42 -13.02
CA SER A 36 -10.31 2.92 -13.61
C SER A 36 -11.56 2.40 -12.88
N GLY A 37 -11.38 1.56 -11.85
CA GLY A 37 -12.44 0.90 -11.12
C GLY A 37 -12.93 1.70 -9.92
N SER A 38 -13.04 1.06 -8.75
CA SER A 38 -13.52 1.74 -7.54
C SER A 38 -12.51 2.79 -7.05
N ALA A 39 -11.22 2.48 -7.11
CA ALA A 39 -10.15 3.46 -6.88
C ALA A 39 -10.25 4.66 -7.83
N GLY A 40 -10.52 4.43 -9.12
CA GLY A 40 -10.69 5.48 -10.13
C GLY A 40 -11.81 6.47 -9.81
N LYS A 41 -12.93 5.99 -9.25
CA LYS A 41 -14.03 6.86 -8.78
C LYS A 41 -13.59 7.78 -7.65
N ILE A 42 -12.81 7.27 -6.70
CA ILE A 42 -12.25 8.07 -5.60
C ILE A 42 -11.28 9.12 -6.16
N ILE A 43 -10.39 8.71 -7.07
CA ILE A 43 -9.46 9.62 -7.75
C ILE A 43 -10.21 10.75 -8.47
N ALA A 44 -11.26 10.42 -9.22
CA ALA A 44 -12.07 11.38 -9.95
C ALA A 44 -12.80 12.38 -9.03
N ILE A 45 -13.14 11.98 -7.80
CA ILE A 45 -13.70 12.89 -6.80
C ILE A 45 -12.60 13.82 -6.28
N LEU A 46 -11.44 13.28 -5.92
CA LEU A 46 -10.32 14.05 -5.37
C LEU A 46 -9.83 15.12 -6.35
N THR A 47 -9.68 14.78 -7.63
CA THR A 47 -9.20 15.71 -8.66
C THR A 47 -10.23 16.79 -9.03
N LYS A 48 -11.52 16.60 -8.71
CA LYS A 48 -12.54 17.66 -8.81
C LYS A 48 -12.39 18.72 -7.71
N PHE A 49 -12.03 18.30 -6.50
CA PHE A 49 -11.88 19.20 -5.35
C PHE A 49 -10.50 19.85 -5.30
N VAL A 50 -9.46 19.14 -5.72
CA VAL A 50 -8.08 19.60 -5.71
C VAL A 50 -7.61 19.74 -7.15
N LYS A 51 -7.71 20.97 -7.68
CA LYS A 51 -7.23 21.29 -9.02
C LYS A 51 -5.73 21.01 -9.11
N ASP A 52 -5.30 20.54 -10.27
CA ASP A 52 -3.89 20.24 -10.60
C ASP A 52 -3.25 19.14 -9.73
N LEU A 53 -4.05 18.36 -8.99
CA LEU A 53 -3.54 17.20 -8.24
C LEU A 53 -2.98 16.14 -9.20
N TYR A 54 -1.67 15.94 -9.14
CA TYR A 54 -1.05 14.80 -9.79
C TYR A 54 -1.35 13.52 -9.00
N VAL A 55 -1.90 12.50 -9.68
CA VAL A 55 -2.19 11.20 -9.08
C VAL A 55 -1.42 10.12 -9.83
N HIS A 56 -0.59 9.38 -9.09
CA HIS A 56 0.02 8.14 -9.55
C HIS A 56 -0.79 6.97 -9.00
N CYS A 57 -1.63 6.35 -9.83
CA CYS A 57 -2.31 5.12 -9.45
C CYS A 57 -1.43 3.92 -9.80
N ILE A 58 -1.05 3.14 -8.80
CA ILE A 58 -0.16 1.99 -8.95
C ILE A 58 -0.84 0.93 -9.82
N ARG A 59 -0.10 0.45 -10.80
CA ARG A 59 -0.43 -0.74 -11.61
C ARG A 59 0.72 -1.73 -11.50
N ILE A 60 0.40 -3.00 -11.35
CA ILE A 60 1.36 -4.11 -11.25
C ILE A 60 1.68 -4.68 -12.62
N THR A 61 0.81 -4.48 -13.60
CA THR A 61 0.91 -5.09 -14.94
C THR A 61 1.30 -4.06 -16.00
N ASP A 62 2.22 -4.43 -16.88
CA ASP A 62 2.67 -3.59 -18.01
C ASP A 62 1.72 -3.67 -19.21
N SER A 63 0.71 -4.55 -19.19
CA SER A 63 -0.21 -4.74 -20.32
C SER A 63 -1.19 -3.57 -20.51
N GLY A 64 -1.31 -2.69 -19.51
CA GLY A 64 -2.32 -1.62 -19.49
C GLY A 64 -3.76 -2.14 -19.35
N SER A 65 -3.97 -3.46 -19.28
CA SER A 65 -5.28 -4.07 -19.21
C SER A 65 -5.84 -4.03 -17.79
N ASP A 66 -7.06 -3.53 -17.63
CA ASP A 66 -7.75 -3.51 -16.35
C ASP A 66 -8.15 -4.92 -15.87
N SER A 67 -8.37 -5.88 -16.78
CA SER A 67 -8.61 -7.28 -16.38
C SER A 67 -7.36 -7.94 -15.81
N ASP A 68 -6.21 -7.65 -16.41
CA ASP A 68 -4.93 -8.22 -15.98
C ASP A 68 -4.55 -7.64 -14.63
N GLU A 69 -4.80 -6.34 -14.42
CA GLU A 69 -4.55 -5.68 -13.14
C GLU A 69 -5.43 -6.26 -12.01
N LYS A 70 -6.73 -6.46 -12.28
CA LYS A 70 -7.64 -7.14 -11.34
C LYS A 70 -7.12 -8.53 -11.00
N SER A 71 -6.74 -9.31 -12.01
CA SER A 71 -6.21 -10.66 -11.84
C SER A 71 -4.92 -10.65 -11.02
N ALA A 72 -3.96 -9.78 -11.35
CA ALA A 72 -2.69 -9.66 -10.66
C ALA A 72 -2.86 -9.28 -9.18
N SER A 73 -3.82 -8.39 -8.86
CA SER A 73 -4.10 -8.02 -7.47
C SER A 73 -4.51 -9.21 -6.59
N VAL A 74 -5.07 -10.27 -7.19
CA VAL A 74 -5.51 -11.50 -6.51
C VAL A 74 -4.43 -12.58 -6.56
N TRP A 75 -3.89 -12.85 -7.75
CA TRP A 75 -3.14 -14.09 -8.02
C TRP A 75 -1.62 -13.90 -8.07
N HIS A 76 -1.11 -12.67 -8.12
CA HIS A 76 0.34 -12.46 -8.06
C HIS A 76 0.85 -12.41 -6.61
N ASN A 77 2.08 -12.87 -6.44
CA ASN A 77 2.80 -12.80 -5.16
C ASN A 77 2.94 -11.34 -4.69
N THR A 78 2.64 -11.04 -3.41
CA THR A 78 2.63 -9.66 -2.93
C THR A 78 4.01 -9.03 -2.90
N ASN A 79 5.08 -9.81 -2.68
CA ASN A 79 6.45 -9.27 -2.78
C ASN A 79 6.80 -8.90 -4.23
N THR A 80 6.33 -9.67 -5.22
CA THR A 80 6.49 -9.30 -6.63
C THR A 80 5.68 -8.06 -6.99
N GLN A 81 4.44 -7.93 -6.49
CA GLN A 81 3.65 -6.71 -6.64
C GLN A 81 4.39 -5.51 -6.05
N LEU A 82 4.99 -5.70 -4.88
CA LEU A 82 5.75 -4.69 -4.18
C LEU A 82 7.00 -4.25 -4.95
N ASP A 83 7.78 -5.19 -5.48
CA ASP A 83 8.97 -4.89 -6.27
C ASP A 83 8.64 -4.04 -7.51
N ARG A 84 7.57 -4.41 -8.22
CA ARG A 84 7.09 -3.64 -9.38
C ARG A 84 6.62 -2.24 -8.99
N ALA A 85 5.90 -2.13 -7.86
CA ALA A 85 5.46 -0.84 -7.36
C ALA A 85 6.65 0.05 -6.93
N CYS A 86 7.66 -0.51 -6.27
CA CYS A 86 8.91 0.21 -5.95
C CYS A 86 9.55 0.78 -7.23
N GLU A 87 9.67 -0.04 -8.27
CA GLU A 87 10.26 0.34 -9.55
C GLU A 87 9.45 1.45 -10.24
N ALA A 88 8.13 1.27 -10.36
CA ALA A 88 7.23 2.25 -10.98
C ALA A 88 7.29 3.60 -10.28
N VAL A 89 7.23 3.60 -8.95
CA VAL A 89 7.22 4.81 -8.13
C VAL A 89 8.59 5.50 -8.14
N SER A 90 9.70 4.75 -8.12
CA SER A 90 11.05 5.32 -8.19
C SER A 90 11.38 6.04 -9.51
N ARG A 91 10.71 5.65 -10.61
CA ARG A 91 10.88 6.25 -11.94
C ARG A 91 10.05 7.50 -12.15
N ASP A 92 9.11 7.78 -11.26
CA ASP A 92 8.23 8.92 -11.39
C ASP A 92 8.87 10.18 -10.79
N GLU A 93 9.41 11.02 -11.66
CA GLU A 93 10.06 12.29 -11.30
C GLU A 93 9.16 13.21 -10.45
N LYS A 94 7.83 13.14 -10.61
CA LYS A 94 6.90 13.98 -9.86
C LYS A 94 6.84 13.58 -8.39
N LEU A 95 7.16 12.32 -8.07
CA LEU A 95 7.11 11.76 -6.71
C LEU A 95 8.42 11.96 -5.93
N LYS A 96 9.48 12.49 -6.53
CA LYS A 96 10.80 12.63 -5.88
C LYS A 96 10.87 13.65 -4.74
N ASN A 97 9.95 14.61 -4.71
CA ASN A 97 9.97 15.72 -3.75
C ASN A 97 8.84 15.64 -2.72
N GLY A 98 8.52 14.41 -2.30
CA GLY A 98 7.46 14.09 -1.36
C GLY A 98 6.10 13.86 -2.02
N PHE A 99 5.25 13.07 -1.36
CA PHE A 99 3.90 12.73 -1.83
C PHE A 99 2.97 12.37 -0.65
N ASN A 100 1.67 12.41 -0.91
CA ASN A 100 0.66 11.77 -0.07
C ASN A 100 0.36 10.37 -0.60
N ALA A 101 -0.07 9.47 0.26
CA ALA A 101 -0.32 8.07 -0.05
C ALA A 101 -1.74 7.67 0.40
N LEU A 102 -2.51 7.06 -0.50
CA LEU A 102 -3.85 6.53 -0.24
C LEU A 102 -3.93 5.06 -0.62
N GLY A 103 -4.11 4.20 0.36
CA GLY A 103 -4.32 2.77 0.15
C GLY A 103 -5.75 2.34 0.42
N ILE A 104 -6.33 1.51 -0.45
CA ILE A 104 -7.71 1.04 -0.32
C ILE A 104 -7.71 -0.48 -0.10
N SER A 105 -8.38 -0.95 0.95
CA SER A 105 -8.44 -2.38 1.29
C SER A 105 -7.02 -2.97 1.34
N GLN A 106 -6.71 -4.06 0.63
CA GLN A 106 -5.35 -4.62 0.59
C GLN A 106 -4.29 -3.62 0.14
N GLY A 107 -4.65 -2.65 -0.72
CA GLY A 107 -3.73 -1.66 -1.26
C GLY A 107 -3.06 -0.82 -0.17
N GLY A 108 -3.73 -0.55 0.96
CA GLY A 108 -3.08 0.13 2.09
C GLY A 108 -2.09 -0.72 2.85
N LEU A 109 -2.31 -2.04 2.95
CA LEU A 109 -1.29 -2.94 3.49
C LEU A 109 -0.06 -2.97 2.56
N LEU A 110 -0.26 -3.06 1.25
CA LEU A 110 0.82 -3.08 0.27
C LEU A 110 1.57 -1.74 0.20
N LEU A 111 0.85 -0.63 0.25
CA LEU A 111 1.43 0.72 0.25
C LEU A 111 2.23 0.99 1.52
N ARG A 112 1.79 0.50 2.69
CA ARG A 112 2.60 0.49 3.91
C ARG A 112 3.92 -0.26 3.69
N ALA A 113 3.87 -1.45 3.11
CA ALA A 113 5.07 -2.23 2.82
C ALA A 113 6.01 -1.52 1.81
N LEU A 114 5.47 -0.76 0.85
CA LEU A 114 6.25 0.04 -0.10
C LEU A 114 7.02 1.14 0.61
N ILE A 115 6.34 1.88 1.49
CA ILE A 115 6.97 2.92 2.30
C ILE A 115 8.07 2.32 3.19
N GLN A 116 7.83 1.16 3.80
CA GLN A 116 8.83 0.47 4.61
C GLN A 116 10.04 -0.01 3.78
N LYS A 117 9.80 -0.65 2.64
CA LYS A 117 10.83 -1.35 1.85
C LYS A 117 11.66 -0.40 0.99
N CYS A 118 11.01 0.55 0.32
CA CYS A 118 11.58 1.33 -0.77
C CYS A 118 10.91 2.72 -0.83
N PRO A 119 11.06 3.56 0.21
CA PRO A 119 10.47 4.90 0.20
C PRO A 119 11.10 5.68 -0.96
N PRO A 120 10.30 6.14 -1.95
CA PRO A 120 10.83 6.83 -3.12
C PRO A 120 11.24 8.28 -2.77
N SER A 121 10.61 8.85 -1.73
CA SER A 121 10.86 10.15 -1.12
C SER A 121 10.04 10.24 0.18
N GLU A 122 9.97 11.42 0.80
CA GLU A 122 9.23 11.70 2.04
C GLU A 122 7.71 11.49 1.87
N VAL A 123 7.08 10.74 2.79
CA VAL A 123 5.64 10.52 2.78
C VAL A 123 4.98 11.52 3.72
N ASN A 124 4.28 12.50 3.16
CA ASN A 124 3.68 13.57 3.96
C ASN A 124 2.42 13.10 4.73
N ASN A 125 1.53 12.37 4.05
CA ASN A 125 0.38 11.73 4.68
C ASN A 125 0.21 10.31 4.14
N PHE A 126 -0.10 9.37 5.02
CA PHE A 126 -0.48 8.02 4.64
C PHE A 126 -1.88 7.70 5.16
N VAL A 127 -2.84 7.53 4.25
CA VAL A 127 -4.25 7.27 4.53
C VAL A 127 -4.63 5.88 4.03
N THR A 128 -5.32 5.12 4.87
CA THR A 128 -5.73 3.75 4.55
C THR A 128 -7.23 3.60 4.75
N LEU A 129 -7.93 3.11 3.73
CA LEU A 129 -9.37 2.86 3.79
C LEU A 129 -9.63 1.38 4.00
N SER A 130 -9.97 1.00 5.24
CA SER A 130 -10.34 -0.38 5.62
C SER A 130 -9.26 -1.43 5.29
N SER A 131 -7.99 -1.10 5.51
CA SER A 131 -6.85 -1.97 5.16
C SER A 131 -6.53 -3.00 6.25
N PRO A 132 -6.24 -4.27 5.89
CA PRO A 132 -5.96 -5.34 6.85
C PRO A 132 -4.50 -5.27 7.34
N HIS A 133 -4.13 -4.25 8.11
CA HIS A 133 -2.74 -4.07 8.55
C HIS A 133 -2.21 -5.20 9.44
N GLN A 134 -3.09 -5.88 10.17
CA GLN A 134 -2.81 -7.08 10.96
C GLN A 134 -3.25 -8.37 10.25
N GLY A 135 -3.43 -8.30 8.93
CA GLY A 135 -3.92 -9.42 8.14
C GLY A 135 -5.41 -9.68 8.34
N VAL A 136 -5.83 -10.86 7.89
CA VAL A 136 -7.21 -11.34 8.00
C VAL A 136 -7.24 -12.75 8.57
N TYR A 137 -8.29 -13.03 9.35
CA TYR A 137 -8.64 -14.37 9.79
C TYR A 137 -10.14 -14.62 9.55
N GLY A 138 -10.43 -15.26 8.44
CA GLY A 138 -11.78 -15.64 8.03
C GLY A 138 -12.48 -14.64 7.13
N ILE A 139 -13.58 -15.11 6.54
CA ILE A 139 -14.43 -14.35 5.63
C ILE A 139 -15.87 -14.46 6.17
N PRO A 140 -16.38 -13.42 6.86
CA PRO A 140 -17.75 -13.42 7.35
C PRO A 140 -18.73 -13.67 6.20
N ASN A 141 -19.70 -14.55 6.43
CA ASN A 141 -20.67 -14.94 5.40
C ASN A 141 -20.03 -15.39 4.07
N CYS A 142 -18.91 -16.12 4.13
CA CYS A 142 -18.16 -16.54 2.93
C CYS A 142 -19.04 -17.06 1.79
N GLU A 143 -20.03 -17.91 2.08
CA GLU A 143 -20.90 -18.52 1.06
C GLU A 143 -21.86 -17.53 0.38
N LYS A 144 -22.06 -16.34 0.96
CA LYS A 144 -22.79 -15.23 0.32
C LYS A 144 -21.90 -14.41 -0.61
N ILE A 145 -20.58 -14.48 -0.43
CA ILE A 145 -19.59 -13.67 -1.15
C ILE A 145 -18.91 -14.51 -2.24
N PHE A 146 -18.67 -15.79 -1.95
CA PHE A 146 -17.91 -16.72 -2.76
C PHE A 146 -18.68 -18.04 -2.95
N PRO A 147 -18.52 -18.72 -4.10
CA PRO A 147 -18.95 -20.10 -4.27
C PRO A 147 -18.60 -21.01 -3.09
N ALA A 148 -19.54 -21.88 -2.70
CA ALA A 148 -19.42 -22.75 -1.53
C ALA A 148 -18.14 -23.61 -1.54
N PHE A 149 -17.67 -24.04 -2.72
CA PHE A 149 -16.43 -24.82 -2.84
C PHE A 149 -15.19 -24.04 -2.40
N MET A 150 -15.13 -22.71 -2.63
CA MET A 150 -14.02 -21.88 -2.15
C MET A 150 -14.06 -21.74 -0.63
N CYS A 151 -15.24 -21.55 -0.05
CA CYS A 151 -15.40 -21.49 1.41
C CYS A 151 -15.03 -22.81 2.09
N LYS A 152 -15.38 -23.94 1.46
CA LYS A 152 -14.95 -25.26 1.89
C LYS A 152 -13.43 -25.41 1.78
N TRP A 153 -12.83 -24.98 0.68
CA TRP A 153 -11.37 -25.01 0.49
C TRP A 153 -10.64 -24.18 1.54
N LEU A 154 -11.12 -22.97 1.87
CA LEU A 154 -10.53 -22.15 2.94
C LEU A 154 -10.49 -22.90 4.27
N LYS A 155 -11.63 -23.48 4.69
CA LYS A 155 -11.73 -24.23 5.95
C LYS A 155 -10.88 -25.50 5.97
N GLN A 156 -10.83 -26.23 4.86
CA GLN A 156 -10.19 -27.54 4.79
C GLN A 156 -8.70 -27.47 4.40
N VAL A 157 -8.25 -26.39 3.78
CA VAL A 157 -6.88 -26.25 3.26
C VAL A 157 -6.18 -25.03 3.85
N LEU A 158 -6.73 -23.81 3.68
CA LEU A 158 -6.04 -22.60 4.14
C LEU A 158 -5.86 -22.57 5.67
N TYR A 159 -6.88 -22.92 6.44
CA TYR A 159 -6.80 -22.87 7.90
C TYR A 159 -5.75 -23.84 8.46
N PRO A 160 -5.75 -25.15 8.11
CA PRO A 160 -4.76 -26.09 8.64
C PRO A 160 -3.37 -25.98 8.00
N HIS A 161 -3.27 -25.45 6.77
CA HIS A 161 -2.04 -25.54 5.97
C HIS A 161 -1.56 -24.20 5.41
N GLY A 162 -2.15 -23.08 5.80
CA GLY A 162 -1.93 -21.77 5.18
C GLY A 162 -0.49 -21.29 5.11
N TYR A 163 0.36 -21.79 6.01
CA TYR A 163 1.77 -21.46 6.09
C TYR A 163 2.70 -22.43 5.36
N GLN A 164 2.18 -23.36 4.56
CA GLN A 164 3.01 -24.15 3.64
C GLN A 164 3.43 -23.27 2.45
N ASN A 165 4.67 -23.41 1.99
CA ASN A 165 5.25 -22.55 0.95
C ASN A 165 4.41 -22.51 -0.34
N TRP A 166 3.89 -23.67 -0.77
CA TRP A 166 3.06 -23.73 -1.98
C TRP A 166 1.72 -23.02 -1.78
N ILE A 167 1.12 -23.05 -0.57
CA ILE A 167 -0.13 -22.33 -0.27
C ILE A 167 0.10 -20.82 -0.23
N GLN A 168 1.18 -20.36 0.41
CA GLN A 168 1.58 -18.95 0.41
C GLN A 168 1.81 -18.40 -1.01
N GLY A 169 2.08 -19.26 -1.99
CA GLY A 169 2.24 -18.89 -3.40
C GLY A 169 0.95 -18.77 -4.22
N ILE A 170 -0.21 -19.20 -3.70
CA ILE A 170 -1.45 -19.31 -4.50
C ILE A 170 -2.06 -17.95 -4.82
N ALA A 171 -2.17 -17.07 -3.82
CA ALA A 171 -2.87 -15.80 -3.96
C ALA A 171 -2.36 -14.76 -2.95
N ALA A 172 -2.44 -13.49 -3.32
CA ALA A 172 -2.03 -12.37 -2.48
C ALA A 172 -2.69 -12.37 -1.09
N PRO A 173 -4.02 -12.61 -0.94
CA PRO A 173 -4.66 -12.66 0.37
C PRO A 173 -4.10 -13.68 1.35
N ILE A 174 -3.51 -14.76 0.85
CA ILE A 174 -2.94 -15.81 1.68
C ILE A 174 -1.64 -15.33 2.34
N GLN A 175 -0.91 -14.42 1.70
CA GLN A 175 0.37 -13.89 2.22
C GLN A 175 0.18 -12.92 3.38
N TYR A 176 -1.05 -12.41 3.56
CA TYR A 176 -1.49 -11.66 4.73
C TYR A 176 -2.58 -12.38 5.54
N TRP A 177 -2.65 -13.71 5.42
CA TRP A 177 -3.40 -14.55 6.36
C TRP A 177 -2.71 -14.57 7.72
N HIS A 178 -3.46 -14.23 8.77
CA HIS A 178 -2.96 -14.19 10.13
C HIS A 178 -3.84 -15.09 10.99
N ASP A 179 -3.37 -16.31 11.27
CA ASP A 179 -4.06 -17.26 12.14
C ASP A 179 -3.66 -17.02 13.61
N PRO A 180 -4.55 -16.44 14.44
CA PRO A 180 -4.23 -16.15 15.84
C PRO A 180 -4.05 -17.42 16.68
N TYR A 181 -4.50 -18.58 16.19
CA TYR A 181 -4.31 -19.88 16.87
C TYR A 181 -2.98 -20.55 16.50
N SER A 182 -2.29 -20.06 15.46
CA SER A 182 -1.05 -20.65 14.92
C SER A 182 0.07 -19.61 14.83
N GLU A 183 0.21 -18.75 15.84
CA GLU A 183 1.11 -17.60 15.84
C GLU A 183 2.58 -17.97 15.55
N GLN A 184 3.08 -19.07 16.12
CA GLN A 184 4.46 -19.51 15.84
C GLN A 184 4.66 -19.91 14.37
N ALA A 185 3.64 -20.49 13.73
CA ALA A 185 3.69 -20.83 12.31
C ALA A 185 3.66 -19.55 11.47
N PHE A 186 2.80 -18.60 11.81
CA PHE A 186 2.74 -17.28 11.18
C PHE A 186 4.11 -16.57 11.23
N GLN A 187 4.68 -16.40 12.42
CA GLN A 187 5.96 -15.70 12.62
C GLN A 187 7.14 -16.40 11.93
N ARG A 188 7.09 -17.72 11.74
CA ARG A 188 8.18 -18.45 11.06
C ARG A 188 8.02 -18.48 9.54
N LYS A 189 6.78 -18.59 9.03
CA LYS A 189 6.52 -19.02 7.66
C LYS A 189 5.71 -18.04 6.81
N SER A 190 5.06 -17.02 7.39
CA SER A 190 4.42 -15.96 6.60
C SER A 190 5.44 -15.32 5.66
N THR A 191 5.10 -15.24 4.38
CA THR A 191 6.02 -14.74 3.33
C THR A 191 5.96 -13.23 3.17
N PHE A 192 4.96 -12.56 3.75
CA PHE A 192 4.77 -11.12 3.61
C PHE A 192 4.43 -10.44 4.94
N LEU A 193 3.27 -10.73 5.53
CA LEU A 193 2.77 -9.92 6.64
C LEU A 193 3.70 -9.92 7.87
N ALA A 194 4.22 -11.08 8.28
CA ALA A 194 5.16 -11.14 9.41
C ALA A 194 6.47 -10.37 9.15
N GLU A 195 6.89 -10.23 7.89
CA GLU A 195 8.07 -9.43 7.53
C GLU A 195 7.80 -7.95 7.80
N TYR A 196 6.74 -7.41 7.20
CA TYR A 196 6.40 -5.99 7.28
C TYR A 196 5.77 -5.57 8.61
N ASN A 197 5.37 -6.53 9.45
CA ASN A 197 4.99 -6.30 10.85
C ASN A 197 6.15 -6.46 11.83
N ASN A 198 7.35 -6.81 11.35
CA ASN A 198 8.50 -7.05 12.21
C ASN A 198 8.36 -8.26 13.17
N GLU A 199 7.41 -9.15 12.90
CA GLU A 199 7.04 -10.33 13.68
C GLU A 199 7.83 -11.59 13.25
N LYS A 200 8.53 -11.53 12.11
CA LYS A 200 9.27 -12.68 11.58
C LYS A 200 10.38 -13.14 12.52
N MET A 201 10.32 -14.40 12.96
CA MET A 201 11.39 -15.04 13.74
C MET A 201 12.57 -15.33 12.81
N ARG A 202 13.65 -14.54 12.91
CA ARG A 202 14.90 -14.76 12.18
C ARG A 202 16.00 -15.21 13.14
N ILE A 203 16.79 -16.22 12.72
CA ILE A 203 17.97 -16.69 13.48
C ILE A 203 19.12 -15.68 13.35
N ASN A 204 19.15 -14.84 12.29
CA ASN A 204 20.15 -13.79 12.09
C ASN A 204 19.50 -12.42 11.80
N LYS A 205 20.02 -11.35 12.42
CA LYS A 205 19.55 -9.96 12.33
C LYS A 205 19.74 -9.38 10.91
N CYS A 206 18.65 -8.91 10.30
CA CYS A 206 18.64 -7.93 9.18
C CYS A 206 17.32 -7.14 9.20
N PRO A 207 17.26 -5.93 8.62
CA PRO A 207 17.27 -4.63 9.29
C PRO A 207 15.85 -4.20 9.70
N LYS A 208 15.38 -4.70 10.85
CA LYS A 208 14.12 -4.27 11.49
C LYS A 208 14.06 -2.75 11.69
N GLU A 209 15.22 -2.14 11.91
CA GLU A 209 15.39 -0.70 12.14
C GLU A 209 15.13 0.11 10.87
N MET A 210 15.61 -0.35 9.70
CA MET A 210 15.42 0.35 8.43
C MET A 210 13.94 0.49 8.05
N TYR A 211 13.14 -0.58 8.16
CA TYR A 211 11.70 -0.51 7.83
C TYR A 211 10.94 0.43 8.76
N LYS A 212 11.30 0.45 10.05
CA LYS A 212 10.72 1.35 11.03
C LYS A 212 11.12 2.80 10.72
N GLU A 213 12.40 3.06 10.50
CA GLU A 213 12.90 4.39 10.15
C GLU A 213 12.28 4.91 8.87
N ASN A 214 12.18 4.08 7.83
CA ASN A 214 11.56 4.48 6.56
C ASN A 214 10.09 4.83 6.69
N PHE A 215 9.35 4.15 7.58
CA PHE A 215 7.92 4.43 7.80
C PHE A 215 7.64 5.63 8.71
N LEU A 216 8.62 6.02 9.53
CA LEU A 216 8.50 7.15 10.46
C LEU A 216 9.09 8.47 9.92
N LYS A 217 9.78 8.41 8.78
CA LYS A 217 10.22 9.59 8.03
C LYS A 217 9.04 10.21 7.29
#